data_AF-A0A7D8Z1P9-F1
#
_entry.id   AF-A0A7D8Z1P9-F1
#
_cell.length_a   1.000
_cell.length_b   1.000
_cell.length_c   1.000
_cell.angle_alpha   90.00
_cell.angle_beta   90.00
_cell.angle_gamma   90.00
#
_symmetry.space_group_name_H-M   'P 1'
#
loop_
_entity.id
_entity.type
_entity.pdbx_description
1 polymer ?
#
loop_
_entity_poly.entity_id
_entity_poly.type
_entity_poly.pdbx_seq_one_letter_code
_entity_poly.pdbx_strand_id
1 'polypeptide(L)'
;MITASPSSVAGLATTLARVRPDARLLDAPVSGGSTRAADGDLTILCAGIDAYEGTEAHAGPALTVLSALSAAKGNTDNLVFVPGEAGKGAALKVLNQHLAGPCITASAEYLALARRLGLPLLLTRDLLLSGPAWSFIMHHRGANMLNGLLQPPTAMISIWPKDLGIVVDEARKRGCAAPMASHAHQQFILGKANGWGADDDARWVCVLRNADSQYCEAVAFTGD
;
A
#
# COMPACT_ATOMS: atom_id res chain seq x y z
N MET A 1 -11.83 7.93 -4.32
CA MET A 1 -11.09 6.89 -3.56
C MET A 1 -9.84 6.44 -4.34
N ILE A 2 -8.79 7.27 -4.37
CA ILE A 2 -7.54 6.97 -5.09
C ILE A 2 -6.33 7.32 -4.22
N THR A 3 -5.18 6.71 -4.48
CA THR A 3 -3.91 7.19 -3.92
C THR A 3 -3.39 8.33 -4.80
N ALA A 4 -3.42 9.54 -4.28
CA ALA A 4 -2.98 10.78 -4.93
C ALA A 4 -2.07 11.60 -4.00
N SER A 5 -1.40 12.60 -4.56
CA SER A 5 -0.59 13.50 -3.74
C SER A 5 -1.50 14.38 -2.86
N PRO A 6 -1.15 14.62 -1.58
CA PRO A 6 -1.91 15.50 -0.68
C PRO A 6 -2.08 16.89 -1.26
N SER A 7 -1.02 17.42 -1.88
CA SER A 7 -1.04 18.73 -2.52
C SER A 7 -2.02 18.80 -3.70
N SER A 8 -2.13 17.73 -4.50
CA SER A 8 -3.12 17.65 -5.59
C SER A 8 -4.54 17.58 -5.05
N VAL A 9 -4.80 16.84 -3.98
CA VAL A 9 -6.15 16.72 -3.39
C VAL A 9 -6.59 18.04 -2.76
N ALA A 10 -5.69 18.72 -2.04
CA ALA A 10 -5.98 20.05 -1.50
C ALA A 10 -6.29 21.07 -2.62
N GLY A 11 -5.48 21.09 -3.69
CA GLY A 11 -5.72 21.96 -4.85
C GLY A 11 -7.04 21.65 -5.59
N LEU A 12 -7.42 20.37 -5.66
CA LEU A 12 -8.72 19.95 -6.18
C LEU A 12 -9.86 20.46 -5.30
N ALA A 13 -9.74 20.37 -3.97
CA ALA A 13 -10.73 20.91 -3.03
C ALA A 13 -10.95 22.41 -3.24
N THR A 14 -9.86 23.19 -3.32
CA THR A 14 -9.92 24.64 -3.59
C THR A 14 -10.58 24.94 -4.94
N THR A 15 -10.23 24.17 -5.97
CA THR A 15 -10.81 24.36 -7.30
C THR A 15 -12.30 24.03 -7.30
N LEU A 16 -12.70 22.92 -6.67
CA LEU A 16 -14.09 22.49 -6.57
C LEU A 16 -14.95 23.54 -5.87
N ALA A 17 -14.49 24.07 -4.73
CA ALA A 17 -15.20 25.11 -3.99
C ALA A 17 -15.48 26.36 -4.85
N ARG A 18 -14.57 26.69 -5.78
CA ARG A 18 -14.73 27.83 -6.69
C ARG A 18 -15.71 27.56 -7.83
N VAL A 19 -15.70 26.35 -8.42
CA VAL A 19 -16.47 26.05 -9.65
C VAL A 19 -17.79 25.33 -9.38
N ARG A 20 -17.92 24.67 -8.24
CA ARG A 20 -19.08 23.91 -7.77
C ARG A 20 -19.26 24.12 -6.27
N PRO A 21 -19.71 25.32 -5.84
CA PRO A 21 -19.91 25.63 -4.42
C PRO A 21 -20.99 24.76 -3.76
N ASP A 22 -21.82 24.08 -4.56
CA ASP A 22 -22.82 23.09 -4.16
C ASP A 22 -22.24 21.69 -3.91
N ALA A 23 -20.98 21.43 -4.29
CA ALA A 23 -20.33 20.13 -4.10
C ALA A 23 -19.33 20.16 -2.92
N ARG A 24 -19.07 19.00 -2.34
CA ARG A 24 -18.04 18.79 -1.30
C ARG A 24 -17.12 17.65 -1.72
N LEU A 25 -15.84 17.77 -1.37
CA LEU A 25 -14.84 16.74 -1.64
C LEU A 25 -14.55 15.97 -0.35
N LEU A 26 -14.83 14.67 -0.35
CA LEU A 26 -14.33 13.75 0.67
C LEU A 26 -13.05 13.07 0.15
N ASP A 27 -11.97 13.22 0.90
CA ASP A 27 -10.70 12.59 0.62
C ASP A 27 -10.65 11.23 1.31
N ALA A 28 -10.91 10.16 0.54
CA ALA A 28 -11.08 8.81 1.06
C ALA A 28 -10.20 7.78 0.32
N PRO A 29 -8.86 7.82 0.42
CA PRO A 29 -8.00 6.75 -0.06
C PRO A 29 -8.23 5.45 0.71
N VAL A 30 -7.92 4.32 0.08
CA VAL A 30 -8.22 2.99 0.60
C VAL A 30 -6.99 2.08 0.67
N SER A 31 -7.06 1.08 1.53
CA SER A 31 -6.11 -0.03 1.68
C SER A 31 -6.89 -1.33 1.79
N GLY A 32 -6.42 -2.40 1.16
CA GLY A 32 -7.04 -3.74 1.27
C GLY A 32 -6.95 -4.59 0.01
N GLY A 33 -6.65 -4.00 -1.14
CA GLY A 33 -6.56 -4.72 -2.41
C GLY A 33 -7.94 -5.13 -2.95
N SER A 34 -7.95 -5.83 -4.08
CA SER A 34 -9.17 -6.25 -4.79
C SER A 34 -10.02 -7.23 -3.97
N THR A 35 -9.39 -8.16 -3.25
CA THR A 35 -10.10 -9.15 -2.41
C THR A 35 -10.90 -8.48 -1.30
N ARG A 36 -10.27 -7.61 -0.48
CA ARG A 36 -10.99 -6.91 0.59
C ARG A 36 -12.01 -5.90 0.03
N ALA A 37 -11.76 -5.34 -1.16
CA ALA A 37 -12.75 -4.53 -1.85
C ALA A 37 -14.02 -5.32 -2.21
N ALA A 38 -13.86 -6.52 -2.77
CA ALA A 38 -14.98 -7.40 -3.09
C ALA A 38 -15.76 -7.83 -1.84
N ASP A 39 -15.05 -8.03 -0.74
CA ASP A 39 -15.65 -8.44 0.54
C ASP A 39 -16.31 -7.29 1.31
N GLY A 40 -16.12 -6.03 0.91
CA GLY A 40 -16.57 -4.85 1.68
C GLY A 40 -15.76 -4.61 2.96
N ASP A 41 -14.50 -5.04 2.99
CA ASP A 41 -13.59 -4.98 4.13
C ASP A 41 -12.43 -4.00 3.88
N LEU A 42 -12.64 -2.93 3.11
CA LEU A 42 -11.57 -1.95 2.87
C LEU A 42 -11.31 -1.12 4.10
N THR A 43 -10.03 -0.89 4.39
CA THR A 43 -9.64 0.21 5.28
C THR A 43 -9.68 1.51 4.49
N ILE A 44 -10.49 2.47 4.93
CA ILE A 44 -10.75 3.76 4.27
C ILE A 44 -10.33 4.88 5.21
N LEU A 45 -9.49 5.80 4.73
CA LEU A 45 -9.05 6.97 5.49
C LEU A 45 -9.83 8.20 5.01
N CYS A 46 -10.89 8.59 5.70
CA CYS A 46 -11.81 9.64 5.25
C CYS A 46 -11.49 11.00 5.90
N ALA A 47 -11.08 12.00 5.12
CA ALA A 47 -10.88 13.38 5.55
C ALA A 47 -11.79 14.36 4.81
N GLY A 48 -11.88 15.59 5.32
CA GLY A 48 -12.65 16.68 4.72
C GLY A 48 -14.10 16.79 5.18
N ILE A 49 -14.53 15.93 6.10
CA ILE A 49 -15.90 15.96 6.66
C ILE A 49 -16.15 17.18 7.56
N ASP A 50 -15.13 17.61 8.31
CA ASP A 50 -15.21 18.75 9.24
C ASP A 50 -14.79 20.08 8.59
N ALA A 51 -14.47 20.07 7.29
CA ALA A 51 -13.79 21.19 6.64
C ALA A 51 -14.70 22.42 6.42
N TYR A 52 -16.01 22.22 6.31
CA TYR A 52 -16.98 23.30 6.13
C TYR A 52 -18.27 23.01 6.88
N GLU A 53 -18.91 24.07 7.40
CA GLU A 53 -20.22 23.99 8.04
C GLU A 53 -21.24 23.33 7.10
N GLY A 54 -22.01 22.38 7.65
CA GLY A 54 -22.99 21.59 6.90
C GLY A 54 -22.42 20.45 6.06
N THR A 55 -21.10 20.23 6.01
CA THR A 55 -20.50 19.12 5.23
C THR A 55 -20.95 17.76 5.76
N GLU A 56 -21.09 17.58 7.07
CA GLU A 56 -21.63 16.35 7.68
C GLU A 56 -23.01 15.97 7.10
N ALA A 57 -23.91 16.95 6.99
CA ALA A 57 -25.26 16.74 6.45
C ALA A 57 -25.24 16.35 4.96
N HIS A 58 -24.30 16.91 4.19
CA HIS A 58 -24.13 16.57 2.76
C HIS A 58 -23.36 15.26 2.56
N ALA A 59 -22.53 14.86 3.52
CA ALA A 59 -21.70 13.68 3.44
C ALA A 59 -22.49 12.38 3.64
N GLY A 60 -23.67 12.43 4.28
CA GLY A 60 -24.50 11.28 4.63
C GLY A 60 -24.55 10.16 3.58
N PRO A 61 -24.98 10.42 2.33
CA PRO A 61 -25.03 9.39 1.29
C PRO A 61 -23.67 8.80 0.94
N ALA A 62 -22.62 9.63 0.89
CA ALA A 62 -21.27 9.16 0.61
C ALA A 62 -20.73 8.32 1.77
N LEU A 63 -20.97 8.72 3.03
CA LEU A 63 -20.58 7.95 4.21
C LEU A 63 -21.29 6.61 4.27
N THR A 64 -22.57 6.52 3.90
CA THR A 64 -23.28 5.24 3.79
C THR A 64 -22.55 4.28 2.84
N VAL A 65 -22.11 4.78 1.68
CA VAL A 65 -21.34 3.97 0.73
C VAL A 65 -19.98 3.58 1.31
N LEU A 66 -19.25 4.51 1.91
CA LEU A 66 -17.94 4.22 2.50
C LEU A 66 -18.06 3.18 3.63
N SER A 67 -19.06 3.30 4.50
CA SER A 67 -19.36 2.33 5.54
C SER A 67 -19.68 0.96 4.95
N ALA A 68 -20.50 0.87 3.90
CA ALA A 68 -20.80 -0.40 3.25
C ALA A 68 -19.55 -1.08 2.65
N LEU A 69 -18.56 -0.28 2.21
CA LEU A 69 -17.30 -0.78 1.63
C LEU A 69 -16.25 -1.15 2.68
N SER A 70 -16.47 -0.82 3.96
CA SER A 70 -15.50 -1.05 5.04
C SER A 70 -16.03 -1.93 6.19
N ALA A 71 -17.36 -2.08 6.30
CA ALA A 71 -18.03 -2.66 7.47
C ALA A 71 -18.24 -4.18 7.42
N ALA A 72 -17.62 -4.88 6.46
CA ALA A 72 -17.77 -6.33 6.37
C ALA A 72 -17.36 -7.04 7.66
N LYS A 73 -18.00 -8.19 7.91
CA LYS A 73 -17.78 -9.03 9.09
C LYS A 73 -18.03 -8.31 10.42
N GLY A 74 -18.84 -7.23 10.40
CA GLY A 74 -19.16 -6.43 11.58
C GLY A 74 -18.03 -5.51 12.04
N ASN A 75 -16.97 -5.34 11.25
CA ASN A 75 -15.84 -4.49 11.60
C ASN A 75 -16.11 -3.03 11.21
N THR A 76 -16.47 -2.19 12.18
CA THR A 76 -16.71 -0.76 11.96
C THR A 76 -15.44 0.10 11.98
N ASP A 77 -14.31 -0.46 12.41
CA ASP A 77 -13.08 0.30 12.69
C ASP A 77 -12.24 0.57 11.42
N ASN A 78 -12.65 -0.03 10.30
CA ASN A 78 -12.00 0.14 9.00
C ASN A 78 -12.32 1.48 8.31
N LEU A 79 -13.41 2.16 8.68
CA LEU A 79 -13.67 3.54 8.24
C LEU A 79 -13.09 4.51 9.26
N VAL A 80 -11.90 5.01 8.96
CA VAL A 80 -11.16 5.89 9.86
C VAL A 80 -11.39 7.34 9.44
N PHE A 81 -11.98 8.13 10.32
CA PHE A 81 -12.10 9.58 10.12
C PHE A 81 -10.79 10.26 10.48
N VAL A 82 -10.23 10.99 9.52
CA VAL A 82 -8.97 11.71 9.62
C VAL A 82 -9.29 13.19 9.83
N PRO A 83 -8.91 13.78 10.98
CA PRO A 83 -9.21 15.17 11.25
C PRO A 83 -8.62 16.13 10.22
N GLY A 84 -9.43 17.12 9.84
CA GLY A 84 -9.03 18.23 8.98
C GLY A 84 -9.52 18.13 7.53
N GLU A 85 -8.95 18.98 6.69
CA GLU A 85 -9.38 19.20 5.31
C GLU A 85 -9.04 18.05 4.34
N ALA A 86 -9.63 18.12 3.14
CA ALA A 86 -9.29 17.21 2.05
C ALA A 86 -7.78 17.30 1.72
N GLY A 87 -7.13 16.15 1.64
CA GLY A 87 -5.68 16.01 1.51
C GLY A 87 -5.03 15.36 2.73
N LYS A 88 -5.68 15.37 3.90
CA LYS A 88 -5.17 14.68 5.11
C LYS A 88 -5.28 13.17 5.01
N GLY A 89 -6.35 12.64 4.41
CA GLY A 89 -6.48 11.21 4.12
C GLY A 89 -5.40 10.75 3.15
N ALA A 90 -5.20 11.51 2.07
CA ALA A 90 -4.12 11.30 1.12
C ALA A 90 -2.74 11.37 1.79
N ALA A 91 -2.53 12.29 2.73
CA ALA A 91 -1.26 12.39 3.47
C ALA A 91 -0.97 11.13 4.28
N LEU A 92 -1.95 10.63 5.06
CA LEU A 92 -1.79 9.38 5.78
C LEU A 92 -1.56 8.20 4.83
N LYS A 93 -2.25 8.15 3.69
CA LYS A 93 -2.00 7.12 2.68
C LYS A 93 -0.59 7.17 2.12
N VAL A 94 -0.07 8.37 1.84
CA VAL A 94 1.33 8.55 1.39
C VAL A 94 2.30 8.03 2.45
N LEU A 95 2.07 8.31 3.75
CA LEU A 95 2.89 7.76 4.83
C LEU A 95 2.81 6.22 4.90
N ASN A 96 1.62 5.65 4.69
CA ASN A 96 1.48 4.19 4.60
C ASN A 96 2.34 3.62 3.46
N GLN A 97 2.29 4.23 2.27
CA GLN A 97 3.11 3.77 1.14
C GLN A 97 4.62 4.00 1.37
N HIS A 98 4.99 5.06 2.10
CA HIS A 98 6.38 5.33 2.49
C HIS A 98 6.97 4.21 3.33
N LEU A 99 6.19 3.61 4.23
CA LEU A 99 6.63 2.45 5.01
C LEU A 99 6.50 1.15 4.20
N ALA A 100 5.39 0.98 3.48
CA ALA A 100 5.08 -0.29 2.83
C ALA A 100 6.10 -0.68 1.75
N GLY A 101 6.47 0.24 0.85
CA GLY A 101 7.40 -0.06 -0.24
C GLY A 101 8.76 -0.55 0.24
N PRO A 102 9.47 0.21 1.10
CA PRO A 102 10.74 -0.22 1.69
C PRO A 102 10.63 -1.53 2.50
N CYS A 103 9.52 -1.76 3.21
CA CYS A 103 9.33 -3.03 3.91
C CYS A 103 9.23 -4.22 2.94
N ILE A 104 8.63 -4.06 1.76
CA ILE A 104 8.56 -5.14 0.75
C ILE A 104 9.97 -5.48 0.27
N THR A 105 10.73 -4.45 -0.10
CA THR A 105 12.07 -4.66 -0.65
C THR A 105 13.02 -5.22 0.40
N ALA A 106 12.95 -4.73 1.65
CA ALA A 106 13.72 -5.26 2.77
C ALA A 106 13.32 -6.71 3.12
N SER A 107 12.03 -7.06 3.03
CA SER A 107 11.55 -8.44 3.26
C SER A 107 12.15 -9.42 2.24
N ALA A 108 12.24 -9.00 0.98
CA ALA A 108 12.87 -9.78 -0.08
C ALA A 108 14.38 -9.96 0.15
N GLU A 109 15.09 -8.88 0.52
CA GLU A 109 16.52 -8.91 0.87
C GLU A 109 16.79 -9.85 2.04
N TYR A 110 15.96 -9.74 3.07
CA TYR A 110 16.02 -10.58 4.24
C TYR A 110 15.88 -12.07 3.88
N LEU A 111 14.86 -12.46 3.10
CA LEU A 111 14.66 -13.85 2.71
C LEU A 111 15.79 -14.37 1.81
N ALA A 112 16.31 -13.52 0.91
CA ALA A 112 17.45 -13.87 0.08
C ALA A 112 18.73 -14.07 0.92
N LEU A 113 18.94 -13.25 1.95
CA LEU A 113 20.08 -13.39 2.86
C LEU A 113 19.94 -14.63 3.75
N ALA A 114 18.77 -14.87 4.34
CA ALA A 114 18.49 -16.08 5.12
C ALA A 114 18.80 -17.35 4.31
N ARG A 115 18.47 -17.34 3.01
CA ARG A 115 18.78 -18.46 2.10
C ARG A 115 20.29 -18.67 1.91
N ARG A 116 21.06 -17.58 1.77
CA ARG A 116 22.53 -17.64 1.63
C ARG A 116 23.21 -18.10 2.91
N LEU A 117 22.61 -17.80 4.06
CA LEU A 117 23.05 -18.30 5.37
C LEU A 117 22.65 -19.76 5.63
N GLY A 118 21.95 -20.42 4.71
CA GLY A 118 21.52 -21.81 4.86
C GLY A 118 20.37 -22.00 5.84
N LEU A 119 19.62 -20.95 6.17
CA LEU A 119 18.51 -21.03 7.12
C LEU A 119 17.23 -21.57 6.45
N PRO A 120 16.43 -22.40 7.17
CA PRO A 120 15.13 -22.87 6.68
C PRO A 120 14.14 -21.70 6.60
N LEU A 121 13.76 -21.30 5.39
CA LEU A 121 13.08 -20.02 5.14
C LEU A 121 11.72 -19.88 5.82
N LEU A 122 10.90 -20.94 5.84
CA LEU A 122 9.59 -20.93 6.50
C LEU A 122 9.74 -20.71 8.01
N LEU A 123 10.59 -21.50 8.66
CA LEU A 123 10.89 -21.34 10.08
C LEU A 123 11.50 -19.96 10.38
N THR A 124 12.39 -19.48 9.50
CA THR A 124 13.07 -18.17 9.67
C THR A 124 12.06 -17.03 9.63
N ARG A 125 11.12 -17.06 8.68
CA ARG A 125 9.97 -16.14 8.63
C ARG A 125 9.17 -16.22 9.94
N ASP A 126 8.74 -17.41 10.35
CA ASP A 126 7.82 -17.57 11.48
C ASP A 126 8.45 -17.10 12.80
N LEU A 127 9.73 -17.40 13.02
CA LEU A 127 10.48 -16.92 14.18
C LEU A 127 10.58 -15.40 14.20
N LEU A 128 10.86 -14.75 13.06
CA LEU A 128 10.89 -13.28 13.03
C LEU A 128 9.51 -12.65 13.20
N LEU A 129 8.46 -13.28 12.68
CA LEU A 129 7.09 -12.81 12.88
C LEU A 129 6.65 -12.93 14.35
N SER A 130 7.28 -13.79 15.13
CA SER A 130 7.05 -13.87 16.58
C SER A 130 7.83 -12.82 17.39
N GLY A 131 8.75 -12.10 16.76
CA GLY A 131 9.70 -11.19 17.40
C GLY A 131 9.47 -9.71 17.10
N PRO A 132 10.35 -8.83 17.61
CA PRO A 132 10.25 -7.38 17.43
C PRO A 132 10.48 -6.90 15.99
N ALA A 133 10.95 -7.79 15.11
CA ALA A 133 11.13 -7.51 13.69
C ALA A 133 9.83 -7.68 12.86
N TRP A 134 8.70 -8.02 13.51
CA TRP A 134 7.42 -8.19 12.84
C TRP A 134 6.98 -6.92 12.11
N SER A 135 6.51 -7.10 10.88
CA SER A 135 5.74 -6.07 10.17
C SER A 135 4.59 -6.73 9.42
N PHE A 136 3.49 -6.00 9.25
CA PHE A 136 2.36 -6.47 8.45
C PHE A 136 2.81 -6.87 7.03
N ILE A 137 3.72 -6.10 6.43
CA ILE A 137 4.25 -6.35 5.10
C ILE A 137 5.05 -7.65 5.05
N MET A 138 5.96 -7.91 6.01
CA MET A 138 6.70 -9.18 6.05
C MET A 138 5.75 -10.36 6.27
N HIS A 139 4.76 -10.21 7.16
CA HIS A 139 3.76 -11.24 7.42
C HIS A 139 3.02 -11.63 6.15
N HIS A 140 2.53 -10.63 5.41
CA HIS A 140 1.66 -10.81 4.25
C HIS A 140 2.42 -11.06 2.95
N ARG A 141 3.43 -10.25 2.62
CA ARG A 141 4.19 -10.36 1.37
C ARG A 141 5.28 -11.42 1.45
N GLY A 142 5.90 -11.59 2.62
CA GLY A 142 6.87 -12.67 2.83
C GLY A 142 6.26 -14.06 2.62
N ALA A 143 4.97 -14.25 2.94
CA ALA A 143 4.27 -15.49 2.61
C ALA A 143 4.20 -15.73 1.10
N ASN A 144 3.83 -14.72 0.30
CA ASN A 144 3.81 -14.82 -1.16
C ASN A 144 5.22 -15.04 -1.75
N MET A 145 6.24 -14.41 -1.17
CA MET A 145 7.64 -14.59 -1.58
C MET A 145 8.13 -16.03 -1.42
N LEU A 146 7.55 -16.79 -0.48
CA LEU A 146 7.91 -18.18 -0.22
C LEU A 146 6.98 -19.17 -0.92
N ASN A 147 5.68 -18.90 -0.96
CA ASN A 147 4.67 -19.84 -1.44
C ASN A 147 4.37 -19.71 -2.95
N GLY A 148 4.86 -18.65 -3.60
CA GLY A 148 4.61 -18.37 -5.00
C GLY A 148 3.79 -17.10 -5.21
N LEU A 149 3.94 -16.52 -6.40
CA LEU A 149 3.29 -15.26 -6.79
C LEU A 149 1.80 -15.49 -6.99
N LEU A 150 0.96 -14.64 -6.38
CA LEU A 150 -0.48 -14.77 -6.48
C LEU A 150 -1.01 -14.30 -7.84
N GLN A 151 -2.07 -14.98 -8.29
CA GLN A 151 -2.87 -14.61 -9.45
C GLN A 151 -4.36 -14.71 -9.05
N PRO A 152 -5.08 -13.59 -8.86
CA PRO A 152 -4.64 -12.21 -9.07
C PRO A 152 -3.58 -11.74 -8.05
N PRO A 153 -2.71 -10.77 -8.41
CA PRO A 153 -1.71 -10.24 -7.50
C PRO A 153 -2.35 -9.44 -6.37
N THR A 154 -1.73 -9.50 -5.19
CA THR A 154 -2.11 -8.69 -4.02
C THR A 154 -1.96 -7.20 -4.30
N ALA A 155 -0.84 -6.85 -4.92
CA ALA A 155 -0.61 -5.57 -5.56
C ALA A 155 0.40 -5.79 -6.68
N MET A 156 0.14 -5.17 -7.83
CA MET A 156 1.03 -5.26 -8.97
C MET A 156 2.31 -4.43 -8.74
N ILE A 157 3.45 -4.90 -9.23
CA ILE A 157 4.70 -4.10 -9.26
C ILE A 157 4.48 -2.72 -9.88
N SER A 158 3.65 -2.61 -10.92
CA SER A 158 3.38 -1.34 -11.61
C SER A 158 2.70 -0.26 -10.76
N ILE A 159 2.13 -0.61 -9.60
CA ILE A 159 1.52 0.36 -8.67
C ILE A 159 2.59 1.12 -7.89
N TRP A 160 3.68 0.45 -7.51
CA TRP A 160 4.70 1.00 -6.62
C TRP A 160 5.48 2.20 -7.18
N PRO A 161 5.87 2.26 -8.47
CA PRO A 161 6.48 3.45 -9.04
C PRO A 161 5.61 4.70 -8.90
N LYS A 162 4.29 4.57 -9.08
CA LYS A 162 3.35 5.68 -8.90
C LYS A 162 3.29 6.12 -7.43
N ASP A 163 3.09 5.17 -6.53
CA ASP A 163 2.88 5.47 -5.11
C ASP A 163 4.16 6.00 -4.44
N LEU A 164 5.31 5.36 -4.66
CA LEU A 164 6.58 5.82 -4.12
C LEU A 164 7.08 7.09 -4.83
N GLY A 165 6.74 7.29 -6.10
CA GLY A 165 6.94 8.57 -6.79
C GLY A 165 6.26 9.72 -6.06
N ILE A 166 4.98 9.55 -5.68
CA ILE A 166 4.24 10.53 -4.87
C ILE A 166 4.94 10.76 -3.53
N VAL A 167 5.37 9.69 -2.84
CA VAL A 167 6.11 9.80 -1.55
C VAL A 167 7.37 10.66 -1.70
N VAL A 168 8.20 10.36 -2.70
CA VAL A 168 9.48 11.04 -2.93
C VAL A 168 9.25 12.49 -3.32
N ASP A 169 8.28 12.78 -4.17
CA ASP A 169 7.96 14.15 -4.59
C ASP A 169 7.39 14.98 -3.43
N GLU A 170 6.53 14.41 -2.59
CA GLU A 170 5.98 15.11 -1.43
C GLU A 170 7.03 15.36 -0.34
N ALA A 171 7.98 14.44 -0.16
CA ALA A 171 9.14 14.63 0.71
C ALA A 171 10.03 15.77 0.18
N ARG A 172 10.35 15.76 -1.12
CA ARG A 172 11.14 16.82 -1.78
C ARG A 172 10.50 18.19 -1.62
N LYS A 173 9.19 18.32 -1.87
CA LYS A 173 8.44 19.59 -1.71
C LYS A 173 8.53 20.17 -0.29
N ARG A 174 8.73 19.33 0.72
CA ARG A 174 8.79 19.72 2.14
C ARG A 174 10.21 19.78 2.70
N GLY A 175 11.23 19.58 1.87
CA GLY A 175 12.62 19.57 2.32
C GLY A 175 12.97 18.38 3.23
N CYS A 176 12.17 17.32 3.21
CA CYS A 176 12.43 16.10 3.99
C CYS A 176 13.21 15.08 3.14
N ALA A 177 14.24 14.47 3.72
CA ALA A 177 14.92 13.34 3.09
C ALA A 177 14.07 12.07 3.21
N ALA A 178 13.91 11.33 2.12
CA ALA A 178 13.21 10.04 2.09
C ALA A 178 14.07 8.95 1.41
N PRO A 179 15.27 8.64 1.95
CA PRO A 179 16.24 7.77 1.28
C PRO A 179 15.72 6.35 1.06
N MET A 180 15.05 5.76 2.07
CA MET A 180 14.50 4.40 1.98
C MET A 180 13.42 4.30 0.90
N ALA A 181 12.47 5.24 0.89
CA ALA A 181 11.43 5.30 -0.14
C ALA A 181 12.02 5.57 -1.53
N SER A 182 13.05 6.42 -1.63
CA SER A 182 13.75 6.70 -2.90
C SER A 182 14.44 5.46 -3.44
N HIS A 183 15.08 4.67 -2.58
CA HIS A 183 15.72 3.42 -2.97
C HIS A 183 14.70 2.40 -3.46
N ALA A 184 13.64 2.16 -2.67
CA ALA A 184 12.55 1.27 -3.06
C ALA A 184 11.89 1.73 -4.37
N HIS A 185 11.72 3.04 -4.58
CA HIS A 185 11.16 3.59 -5.82
C HIS A 185 11.98 3.17 -7.04
N GLN A 186 13.31 3.31 -6.98
CA GLN A 186 14.20 2.90 -8.08
C GLN A 186 14.17 1.39 -8.31
N GLN A 187 14.10 0.60 -7.24
CA GLN A 187 13.94 -0.85 -7.32
C GLN A 187 12.65 -1.24 -8.07
N PHE A 188 11.50 -0.66 -7.72
CA PHE A 188 10.25 -0.97 -8.43
C PHE A 188 10.21 -0.43 -9.88
N ILE A 189 10.88 0.68 -10.18
CA ILE A 189 11.09 1.14 -11.57
C ILE A 189 11.85 0.07 -12.36
N LEU A 190 12.94 -0.47 -11.78
CA LEU A 190 13.71 -1.54 -12.39
C LEU A 190 12.88 -2.81 -12.59
N GLY A 191 12.08 -3.21 -11.58
CA GLY A 191 11.18 -4.36 -11.70
C GLY A 191 10.19 -4.21 -12.86
N LYS A 192 9.59 -3.02 -13.00
CA LYS A 192 8.71 -2.71 -14.14
C LYS A 192 9.46 -2.76 -15.48
N ALA A 193 10.69 -2.24 -15.54
CA ALA A 193 11.52 -2.25 -16.75
C ALA A 193 11.91 -3.68 -17.19
N ASN A 194 11.97 -4.63 -16.24
CA ASN A 194 12.19 -6.06 -16.51
C ASN A 194 10.91 -6.81 -16.93
N GLY A 195 9.81 -6.10 -17.20
CA GLY A 195 8.56 -6.70 -17.68
C GLY A 195 7.63 -7.23 -16.59
N TRP A 196 7.98 -7.11 -15.31
CA TRP A 196 7.18 -7.65 -14.19
C TRP A 196 6.02 -6.75 -13.76
N GLY A 197 5.63 -5.77 -14.58
CA GLY A 197 4.65 -4.77 -14.17
C GLY A 197 3.30 -5.34 -13.71
N ALA A 198 2.90 -6.50 -14.23
CA ALA A 198 1.67 -7.20 -13.88
C ALA A 198 1.84 -8.22 -12.75
N ASP A 199 3.07 -8.52 -12.34
CA ASP A 199 3.36 -9.53 -11.31
C ASP A 199 3.03 -8.98 -9.91
N ASP A 200 2.75 -9.91 -8.99
CA ASP A 200 2.66 -9.60 -7.55
C ASP A 200 3.96 -8.96 -7.05
N ASP A 201 3.85 -7.96 -6.19
CA ASP A 201 4.99 -7.24 -5.63
C ASP A 201 5.98 -8.12 -4.85
N ALA A 202 5.58 -9.34 -4.44
CA ALA A 202 6.46 -10.37 -3.93
C ALA A 202 7.50 -10.87 -4.95
N ARG A 203 7.30 -10.64 -6.26
CA ARG A 203 8.27 -10.96 -7.33
C ARG A 203 9.65 -10.37 -7.07
N TRP A 204 9.75 -9.31 -6.27
CA TRP A 204 11.03 -8.70 -5.93
C TRP A 204 12.04 -9.69 -5.30
N VAL A 205 11.59 -10.74 -4.60
CA VAL A 205 12.47 -11.79 -4.07
C VAL A 205 13.27 -12.53 -5.15
N CYS A 206 12.74 -12.61 -6.37
CA CYS A 206 13.39 -13.26 -7.52
C CYS A 206 14.64 -12.50 -8.00
N VAL A 207 14.66 -11.16 -7.88
CA VAL A 207 15.83 -10.34 -8.26
C VAL A 207 17.05 -10.75 -7.46
N LEU A 208 16.86 -10.96 -6.16
CA LEU A 208 17.95 -11.06 -5.19
C LEU A 208 18.51 -12.47 -5.06
N ARG A 209 17.80 -13.47 -5.60
CA ARG A 209 18.18 -14.89 -5.57
C ARG A 209 19.01 -15.33 -6.80
N ASN A 210 19.29 -14.43 -7.75
CA ASN A 210 19.70 -14.70 -9.13
C ASN A 210 18.65 -15.57 -9.86
N ALA A 211 18.20 -15.12 -11.02
CA ALA A 211 17.00 -15.58 -11.73
C ALA A 211 16.94 -17.09 -12.10
N ASP A 212 17.95 -17.89 -11.77
CA ASP A 212 18.09 -19.31 -12.15
C ASP A 212 17.33 -20.29 -11.25
N SER A 213 16.63 -19.83 -10.21
CA SER A 213 15.97 -20.75 -9.30
C SER A 213 14.51 -21.02 -9.68
N GLN A 214 14.19 -22.31 -9.82
CA GLN A 214 12.91 -23.03 -9.91
C GLN A 214 11.74 -22.54 -9.01
N TYR A 215 11.91 -21.43 -8.28
CA TYR A 215 10.94 -20.82 -7.37
C TYR A 215 10.15 -19.65 -7.97
N CYS A 216 10.64 -19.04 -9.06
CA CYS A 216 9.93 -17.94 -9.74
C CYS A 216 8.86 -18.47 -10.71
N GLU A 217 8.93 -19.76 -11.04
CA GLU A 217 7.93 -20.55 -11.76
C GLU A 217 7.36 -21.56 -10.73
N ALA A 218 6.17 -21.29 -10.22
CA ALA A 218 5.52 -22.00 -9.11
C ALA A 218 5.77 -23.52 -9.02
N VAL A 219 6.21 -24.00 -7.84
CA VAL A 219 5.63 -25.16 -7.12
C VAL A 219 5.82 -24.92 -5.62
N ALA A 220 4.77 -25.13 -4.83
CA ALA A 220 4.78 -25.04 -3.38
C ALA A 220 5.99 -25.75 -2.76
N PHE A 221 6.57 -25.17 -1.70
CA PHE A 221 7.51 -25.87 -0.85
C PHE A 221 6.81 -27.09 -0.23
N THR A 222 7.01 -28.27 -0.79
CA THR A 222 6.93 -29.51 -0.02
C THR A 222 8.21 -29.53 0.80
N GLY A 223 8.05 -29.39 2.12
CA GLY A 223 9.18 -29.35 3.04
C GLY A 223 9.96 -30.65 3.01
N ASP A 224 11.27 -30.52 2.81
CA ASP A 224 12.32 -31.45 3.21
C ASP A 224 13.47 -30.62 3.81
#